data_AF-A0A1F3JSY3-F1
#
_entry.id   AF-A0A1F3JSY3-F1
#
_cell.length_a   1.000
_cell.length_b   1.000
_cell.length_c   1.000
_cell.angle_alpha   90.00
_cell.angle_beta   90.00
_cell.angle_gamma   90.00
#
_symmetry.space_group_name_H-M   'P 1'
#
loop_
_entity.id
_entity.type
_entity.pdbx_description
1 polymer ?
#
loop_
_entity_poly.entity_id
_entity_poly.type
_entity_poly.pdbx_seq_one_letter_code
_entity_poly.pdbx_strand_id
1 'polypeptide(L)'
;MKHYKLLITGVFLFFFHAGFSQQKVDSTFNSKDVPIQLFVFMPKLVDINYSLSKPNPIVFKAKDGQGFVYNPGAINVFSTEVRTPKIKIKKNFSFSAGLRYFYYKTQYKSATLNGDPTTFEMPDHASFAKTSVLLSYSFKIGNQPIVLTGVNMTAGNEFWSPKQVTGVLITSFPLRNTTNSTLTLGLILAFPEYKSLIPVPTIIYAKKLRSDLMLDMYLPLHAKLQYISNENRSFICGVKLDKNNPPQYQLNKNYNISENIELKSLSFSLFGSYEYHISGLFWMFGEVGYRYFVNSKIAESSGSLSSYSYISKNTDAFYGNIGIFIRPTFQKAMSAMNARKN
;
A
#
# COMPACT_ATOMS: atom_id res chain seq x y z
N MET A 1 0.28 31.10 -11.03
CA MET A 1 1.52 30.48 -10.45
C MET A 1 1.94 31.01 -9.05
N LYS A 2 1.11 31.74 -8.29
CA LYS A 2 1.48 32.28 -6.96
C LYS A 2 0.83 31.61 -5.73
N HIS A 3 -0.10 30.66 -5.91
CA HIS A 3 -0.85 30.07 -4.77
C HIS A 3 -0.30 28.72 -4.23
N TYR A 4 0.64 28.07 -4.92
CA TYR A 4 1.18 26.77 -4.49
C TYR A 4 2.35 26.86 -3.51
N LYS A 5 3.10 27.97 -3.50
CA LYS A 5 4.18 28.18 -2.51
C LYS A 5 3.62 28.41 -1.10
N LEU A 6 2.45 29.05 -0.97
CA LEU A 6 1.84 29.33 0.33
C LEU A 6 1.38 28.06 1.06
N LEU A 7 0.96 27.03 0.31
CA LEU A 7 0.43 25.78 0.86
C LEU A 7 1.55 24.84 1.36
N ILE A 8 2.70 24.82 0.66
CA ILE A 8 3.87 24.03 1.07
C ILE A 8 4.57 24.67 2.27
N THR A 9 4.65 26.00 2.33
CA THR A 9 5.19 26.72 3.50
C THR A 9 4.21 26.68 4.68
N GLY A 10 2.90 26.70 4.43
CA GLY A 10 1.86 26.57 5.46
C GLY A 10 1.84 25.20 6.13
N VAL A 11 2.04 24.10 5.38
CA VAL A 11 2.14 22.74 5.95
C VAL A 11 3.43 22.58 6.78
N PHE A 12 4.56 23.13 6.34
CA PHE A 12 5.80 23.10 7.11
C PHE A 12 5.73 23.94 8.41
N LEU A 13 5.01 25.07 8.40
CA LEU A 13 4.82 25.91 9.59
C LEU A 13 3.76 25.35 10.54
N PHE A 14 2.75 24.62 10.07
CA PHE A 14 1.77 23.94 10.94
C PHE A 14 2.42 22.83 11.78
N PHE A 15 3.45 22.15 11.26
CA PHE A 15 4.22 21.17 12.04
C PHE A 15 5.14 21.79 13.09
N PHE A 16 5.49 23.08 12.98
CA PHE A 16 6.33 23.78 13.95
C PHE A 16 5.54 24.66 14.95
N HIS A 17 4.33 25.12 14.60
CA HIS A 17 3.51 26.03 15.41
C HIS A 17 2.23 25.42 15.99
N ALA A 18 1.94 24.13 15.75
CA ALA A 18 0.93 23.42 16.54
C ALA A 18 1.42 23.33 18.00
N GLY A 19 1.05 24.36 18.76
CA GLY A 19 1.33 24.52 20.17
C GLY A 19 1.08 23.20 20.90
N PHE A 20 2.13 22.79 21.61
CA PHE A 20 2.13 21.76 22.61
C PHE A 20 1.03 22.06 23.65
N SER A 21 -0.20 21.65 23.38
CA SER A 21 -1.11 21.34 24.47
C SER A 21 -0.61 20.03 25.06
N GLN A 22 0.23 20.13 26.09
CA GLN A 22 0.57 19.03 26.98
C GLN A 22 -0.72 18.57 27.65
N GLN A 23 -1.48 17.72 26.96
CA GLN A 23 -2.41 16.85 27.65
C GLN A 23 -1.56 16.02 28.60
N LYS A 24 -1.82 16.12 29.91
CA LYS A 24 -1.14 15.31 30.93
C LYS A 24 -1.20 13.86 30.50
N VAL A 25 -0.04 13.34 30.09
CA VAL A 25 0.16 11.95 29.73
C VAL A 25 0.11 11.17 31.03
N ASP A 26 -0.92 10.33 31.21
CA ASP A 26 -0.86 9.27 32.22
C ASP A 26 0.25 8.30 31.80
N SER A 27 1.43 8.47 32.39
CA SER A 27 2.70 7.84 32.02
C SER A 27 2.80 6.35 32.34
N THR A 28 1.70 5.59 32.21
CA THR A 28 1.66 4.15 32.53
C THR A 28 1.95 3.25 31.33
N PHE A 29 2.14 3.80 30.13
CA PHE A 29 2.48 3.02 28.95
C PHE A 29 3.94 2.57 28.95
N ASN A 30 4.19 1.32 29.34
CA ASN A 30 5.49 0.67 29.19
C ASN A 30 5.51 -0.14 27.89
N SER A 31 6.18 0.38 26.86
CA SER A 31 6.32 -0.30 25.57
C SER A 31 7.01 -1.66 25.69
N LYS A 32 7.75 -1.95 26.78
CA LYS A 32 8.40 -3.25 27.03
C LYS A 32 7.41 -4.41 27.06
N ASP A 33 6.21 -4.19 27.60
CA ASP A 33 5.22 -5.24 27.87
C ASP A 33 4.32 -5.54 26.66
N VAL A 34 4.34 -4.66 25.65
CA VAL A 34 3.58 -4.85 24.42
C VAL A 34 4.27 -5.87 23.50
N PRO A 35 3.59 -6.97 23.12
CA PRO A 35 4.13 -7.96 22.19
C PRO A 35 4.36 -7.38 20.79
N ILE A 36 5.44 -7.78 20.12
CA ILE A 36 5.80 -7.30 18.77
C ILE A 36 4.66 -7.49 17.74
N GLN A 37 3.83 -8.52 17.93
CA GLN A 37 2.68 -8.85 17.08
C GLN A 37 1.64 -7.72 17.03
N LEU A 38 1.46 -6.97 18.13
CA LEU A 38 0.52 -5.85 18.13
C LEU A 38 1.03 -4.68 17.30
N PHE A 39 2.34 -4.48 17.19
CA PHE A 39 2.90 -3.43 16.34
C PHE A 39 2.83 -3.77 14.87
N VAL A 40 3.07 -5.05 14.54
CA VAL A 40 3.16 -5.52 13.15
C VAL A 40 1.78 -5.80 12.55
N PHE A 41 0.88 -6.43 13.32
CA PHE A 41 -0.35 -7.02 12.77
C PHE A 41 -1.62 -6.28 13.15
N MET A 42 -1.55 -5.15 13.87
CA MET A 42 -2.75 -4.42 14.25
C MET A 42 -3.37 -3.76 12.99
N PRO A 43 -4.60 -4.13 12.62
CA PRO A 43 -5.20 -3.65 11.40
C PRO A 43 -5.61 -2.18 11.55
N LYS A 44 -5.42 -1.40 10.48
CA LYS A 44 -6.15 -0.16 10.26
C LYS A 44 -7.55 -0.54 9.77
N LEU A 45 -8.58 -0.22 10.55
CA LEU A 45 -9.97 -0.57 10.25
C LEU A 45 -10.57 0.35 9.19
N VAL A 46 -10.18 1.63 9.26
CA VAL A 46 -10.50 2.65 8.27
C VAL A 46 -9.21 3.42 8.02
N ASP A 47 -8.91 3.73 6.76
CA ASP A 47 -7.77 4.55 6.36
C ASP A 47 -8.22 5.52 5.27
N ILE A 48 -8.00 6.81 5.47
CA ILE A 48 -8.28 7.87 4.51
C ILE A 48 -6.97 8.58 4.25
N ASN A 49 -6.55 8.60 3.00
CA ASN A 49 -5.24 9.10 2.60
C ASN A 49 -5.35 9.99 1.36
N TYR A 50 -4.61 11.08 1.39
CA TYR A 50 -4.36 11.94 0.24
C TYR A 50 -2.88 11.88 -0.11
N SER A 51 -2.58 11.50 -1.35
CA SER A 51 -1.25 11.37 -1.90
C SER A 51 -1.01 12.43 -2.97
N LEU A 52 0.15 13.06 -2.93
CA LEU A 52 0.69 13.90 -3.99
C LEU A 52 1.99 13.29 -4.46
N SER A 53 2.14 13.10 -5.77
CA SER A 53 3.36 12.59 -6.38
C SER A 53 3.71 13.43 -7.60
N LYS A 54 4.99 13.70 -7.80
CA LYS A 54 5.49 14.36 -9.02
C LYS A 54 6.53 13.47 -9.71
N PRO A 55 6.07 12.48 -10.50
CA PRO A 55 6.96 11.70 -11.35
C PRO A 55 7.67 12.55 -12.40
N ASN A 56 8.92 12.17 -12.70
CA ASN A 56 9.64 12.68 -13.84
C ASN A 56 9.03 12.14 -15.16
N PRO A 57 9.25 12.84 -16.29
CA PRO A 57 8.76 12.37 -17.59
C PRO A 57 9.21 10.94 -17.90
N ILE A 58 8.27 10.14 -18.38
CA ILE A 58 8.46 8.71 -18.62
C ILE A 58 8.66 8.50 -20.12
N VAL A 59 9.81 7.95 -20.51
CA VAL A 59 10.10 7.59 -21.89
C VAL A 59 9.64 6.15 -22.14
N PHE A 60 8.63 5.99 -22.99
CA PHE A 60 8.13 4.70 -23.43
C PHE A 60 8.72 4.32 -24.78
N LYS A 61 9.13 3.06 -24.94
CA LYS A 61 9.63 2.49 -26.19
C LYS A 61 8.82 1.26 -26.58
N ALA A 62 8.42 1.19 -27.84
CA ALA A 62 7.81 0.03 -28.47
C ALA A 62 8.88 -0.97 -28.93
N LYS A 63 8.45 -2.15 -29.42
CA LYS A 63 9.34 -3.22 -29.88
C LYS A 63 10.07 -2.88 -31.18
N ASP A 64 9.49 -2.03 -32.01
CA ASP A 64 10.04 -1.54 -33.28
C ASP A 64 11.00 -0.34 -33.11
N GLY A 65 11.22 0.11 -31.87
CA GLY A 65 12.11 1.23 -31.56
C GLY A 65 11.44 2.60 -31.55
N GLN A 66 10.17 2.71 -31.97
CA GLN A 66 9.40 3.95 -31.82
C GLN A 66 9.08 4.22 -30.35
N GLY A 67 8.87 5.48 -29.98
CA GLY A 67 8.65 5.84 -28.59
C GLY A 67 7.91 7.15 -28.41
N PHE A 68 7.50 7.40 -27.18
CA PHE A 68 6.86 8.65 -26.78
C PHE A 68 7.27 9.03 -25.37
N VAL A 69 7.19 10.32 -25.09
CA VAL A 69 7.41 10.85 -23.74
C VAL A 69 6.06 11.14 -23.12
N TYR A 70 5.78 10.48 -22.00
CA TYR A 70 4.62 10.75 -21.17
C TYR A 70 5.02 11.65 -20.02
N ASN A 71 4.45 12.85 -19.96
CA ASN A 71 4.63 13.75 -18.82
C ASN A 71 3.35 13.76 -17.97
N PRO A 72 3.24 12.91 -16.94
CA PRO A 72 2.09 12.91 -16.03
C PRO A 72 1.95 14.20 -15.19
N GLY A 73 3.03 14.95 -14.96
CA GLY A 73 3.01 16.06 -14.00
C GLY A 73 2.67 15.64 -12.58
N ALA A 74 1.99 16.52 -11.84
CA ALA A 74 1.56 16.16 -10.49
C ALA A 74 0.34 15.24 -10.53
N ILE A 75 0.47 14.10 -9.85
CA ILE A 75 -0.57 13.12 -9.63
C ILE A 75 -1.07 13.26 -8.21
N ASN A 76 -2.37 13.43 -8.05
CA ASN A 76 -3.06 13.44 -6.77
C ASN A 76 -3.89 12.17 -6.66
N VAL A 77 -3.85 11.51 -5.49
CA VAL A 77 -4.65 10.31 -5.23
C VAL A 77 -5.34 10.48 -3.90
N PHE A 78 -6.66 10.50 -3.92
CA PHE A 78 -7.45 10.28 -2.72
C PHE A 78 -7.77 8.79 -2.63
N SER A 79 -7.56 8.18 -1.46
CA SER A 79 -7.93 6.79 -1.24
C SER A 79 -8.59 6.61 0.11
N THR A 80 -9.62 5.77 0.15
CA THR A 80 -10.24 5.30 1.38
C THR A 80 -10.24 3.78 1.41
N GLU A 81 -9.91 3.20 2.55
CA GLU A 81 -9.93 1.77 2.78
C GLU A 81 -10.73 1.49 4.05
N VAL A 82 -11.61 0.50 3.99
CA VAL A 82 -12.33 -0.05 5.14
C VAL A 82 -12.06 -1.54 5.18
N ARG A 83 -11.71 -2.06 6.35
CA ARG A 83 -11.42 -3.48 6.55
C ARG A 83 -12.01 -3.97 7.86
N THR A 84 -12.65 -5.14 7.80
CA THR A 84 -13.10 -5.82 9.01
C THR A 84 -11.89 -6.37 9.76
N PRO A 85 -11.90 -6.38 11.11
CA PRO A 85 -10.91 -7.14 11.85
C PRO A 85 -10.98 -8.62 11.45
N LYS A 86 -9.92 -9.37 11.72
CA LYS A 86 -9.90 -10.82 11.48
C LYS A 86 -10.84 -11.50 12.48
N ILE A 87 -11.98 -11.98 11.99
CA ILE A 87 -13.02 -12.66 12.79
C ILE A 87 -12.74 -14.16 12.77
N LYS A 88 -12.69 -14.79 13.95
CA LYS A 88 -12.63 -16.26 14.04
C LYS A 88 -14.04 -16.82 13.93
N ILE A 89 -14.29 -17.64 12.91
CA ILE A 89 -15.57 -18.33 12.73
C ILE A 89 -15.54 -19.69 13.42
N LYS A 90 -14.39 -20.37 13.35
CA LYS A 90 -14.10 -21.61 14.09
C LYS A 90 -12.70 -21.53 14.68
N LYS A 91 -12.35 -22.47 15.56
CA LYS A 91 -11.02 -22.52 16.24
C LYS A 91 -9.84 -22.29 15.28
N ASN A 92 -9.91 -22.90 14.10
CA ASN A 92 -8.85 -22.90 13.09
C ASN A 92 -9.17 -22.03 11.87
N PHE A 93 -10.36 -21.43 11.79
CA PHE A 93 -10.83 -20.72 10.60
C PHE A 93 -11.15 -19.27 10.91
N SER A 94 -10.72 -18.38 10.03
CA SER A 94 -10.91 -16.95 10.20
C SER A 94 -11.14 -16.24 8.89
N PHE A 95 -11.83 -15.10 8.99
CA PHE A 95 -12.34 -14.33 7.88
C PHE A 95 -12.02 -12.85 8.08
N SER A 96 -11.76 -12.14 6.99
CA SER A 96 -11.73 -10.68 6.93
C SER A 96 -12.20 -10.23 5.56
N ALA A 97 -12.91 -9.10 5.50
CA ALA A 97 -13.30 -8.46 4.26
C ALA A 97 -12.77 -7.02 4.23
N GLY A 98 -12.58 -6.49 3.02
CA GLY A 98 -12.16 -5.12 2.84
C GLY A 98 -12.71 -4.51 1.56
N LEU A 99 -12.91 -3.19 1.60
CA LEU A 99 -13.26 -2.34 0.48
C LEU A 99 -12.24 -1.22 0.40
N ARG A 100 -11.74 -0.93 -0.79
CA ARG A 100 -10.83 0.18 -1.02
C ARG A 100 -11.28 0.96 -2.25
N TYR A 101 -11.38 2.27 -2.13
CA TYR A 101 -11.69 3.18 -3.21
C TYR A 101 -10.52 4.13 -3.45
N PHE A 102 -10.29 4.47 -4.70
CA PHE A 102 -9.29 5.42 -5.14
C PHE A 102 -9.91 6.40 -6.13
N TYR A 103 -9.55 7.67 -5.98
CA TYR A 103 -9.78 8.72 -6.96
C TYR A 103 -8.43 9.32 -7.34
N TYR A 104 -8.08 9.18 -8.60
CA TYR A 104 -6.84 9.69 -9.18
C TYR A 104 -7.13 10.95 -9.97
N LYS A 105 -6.22 11.92 -9.90
CA LYS A 105 -6.25 13.14 -10.71
C LYS A 105 -4.84 13.50 -11.16
N THR A 106 -4.66 13.73 -12.46
CA THR A 106 -3.38 14.11 -13.08
C THR A 106 -3.47 15.51 -13.70
N GLN A 107 -2.33 16.19 -13.84
CA GLN A 107 -2.29 17.60 -14.31
C GLN A 107 -2.21 17.74 -15.83
N TYR A 108 -1.67 16.76 -16.56
CA TYR A 108 -1.44 16.88 -17.99
C TYR A 108 -2.34 15.94 -18.80
N LYS A 109 -2.86 16.49 -19.90
CA LYS A 109 -3.79 15.85 -20.85
C LYS A 109 -3.11 15.40 -22.13
N SER A 110 -1.79 15.24 -22.15
CA SER A 110 -1.06 15.01 -23.41
C SER A 110 0.19 14.16 -23.25
N ALA A 111 0.29 13.12 -24.07
CA ALA A 111 1.56 12.47 -24.41
C ALA A 111 2.03 13.01 -25.77
N THR A 112 3.35 13.20 -25.93
CA THR A 112 3.96 13.66 -27.19
C THR A 112 4.74 12.51 -27.84
N LEU A 113 4.37 12.17 -29.07
CA LEU A 113 5.11 11.21 -29.90
C LEU A 113 6.36 11.90 -30.46
N ASN A 114 7.53 11.25 -30.40
CA ASN A 114 8.82 11.68 -31.00
C ASN A 114 8.87 13.05 -31.75
N GLY A 115 8.83 14.18 -31.01
CA GLY A 115 8.97 15.53 -31.60
C GLY A 115 7.80 16.02 -32.45
N ASP A 116 6.73 15.24 -32.58
CA ASP A 116 5.52 15.54 -33.33
C ASP A 116 4.48 16.18 -32.37
N PRO A 117 3.85 17.32 -32.73
CA PRO A 117 2.90 18.03 -31.86
C PRO A 117 1.56 17.29 -31.67
N THR A 118 1.44 16.05 -32.13
CA THR A 118 0.28 15.19 -31.91
C THR A 118 0.15 14.84 -30.43
N THR A 119 -0.70 15.58 -29.73
CA THR A 119 -1.04 15.38 -28.32
C THR A 119 -2.19 14.39 -28.17
N PHE A 120 -1.95 13.27 -27.48
CA PHE A 120 -3.02 12.33 -27.12
C PHE A 120 -3.76 12.81 -25.87
N GLU A 121 -5.07 13.03 -25.97
CA GLU A 121 -5.89 13.31 -24.78
C GLU A 121 -5.89 12.11 -23.83
N MET A 122 -5.35 12.33 -22.63
CA MET A 122 -5.44 11.37 -21.53
C MET A 122 -6.48 11.85 -20.50
N PRO A 123 -7.27 10.94 -19.91
CA PRO A 123 -8.18 11.29 -18.82
C PRO A 123 -7.41 11.97 -17.68
N ASP A 124 -7.86 13.14 -17.26
CA ASP A 124 -7.23 13.89 -16.15
C ASP A 124 -7.68 13.39 -14.78
N HIS A 125 -8.63 12.46 -14.72
CA HIS A 125 -9.08 11.80 -13.51
C HIS A 125 -9.59 10.38 -13.78
N ALA A 126 -9.60 9.55 -12.74
CA ALA A 126 -10.20 8.23 -12.81
C ALA A 126 -10.49 7.69 -11.39
N SER A 127 -11.55 6.88 -11.29
CA SER A 127 -11.97 6.24 -10.04
C SER A 127 -11.83 4.74 -10.15
N PHE A 128 -11.53 4.09 -9.03
CA PHE A 128 -11.44 2.63 -9.00
C PHE A 128 -11.76 2.10 -7.60
N ALA A 129 -12.51 1.01 -7.55
CA ALA A 129 -12.83 0.29 -6.34
C ALA A 129 -12.23 -1.12 -6.37
N LYS A 130 -11.83 -1.60 -5.19
CA LYS A 130 -11.37 -2.96 -4.95
C LYS A 130 -12.14 -3.53 -3.78
N THR A 131 -12.67 -4.73 -3.94
CA THR A 131 -13.15 -5.53 -2.81
C THR A 131 -12.19 -6.68 -2.57
N SER A 132 -12.06 -7.12 -1.32
CA SER A 132 -11.23 -8.25 -0.97
C SER A 132 -11.88 -9.10 0.10
N VAL A 133 -11.78 -10.42 -0.05
CA VAL A 133 -12.18 -11.41 0.94
C VAL A 133 -10.96 -12.26 1.28
N LEU A 134 -10.63 -12.34 2.56
CA LEU A 134 -9.52 -13.11 3.11
C LEU A 134 -10.05 -14.22 3.99
N LEU A 135 -9.68 -15.45 3.66
CA LEU A 135 -9.97 -16.66 4.43
C LEU A 135 -8.65 -17.27 4.90
N SER A 136 -8.50 -17.50 6.20
CA SER A 136 -7.35 -18.23 6.74
C SER A 136 -7.77 -19.49 7.47
N TYR A 137 -7.10 -20.60 7.18
CA TYR A 137 -7.20 -21.87 7.88
C TYR A 137 -5.85 -22.24 8.50
N SER A 138 -5.84 -22.57 9.79
CA SER A 138 -4.65 -22.98 10.53
C SER A 138 -4.71 -24.45 10.89
N PHE A 139 -3.66 -25.20 10.60
CA PHE A 139 -3.54 -26.62 10.91
C PHE A 139 -2.11 -26.96 11.32
N LYS A 140 -1.85 -28.24 11.64
CA LYS A 140 -0.51 -28.71 12.01
C LYS A 140 -0.11 -29.88 11.12
N ILE A 141 1.16 -29.95 10.76
CA ILE A 141 1.80 -31.16 10.23
C ILE A 141 2.87 -31.56 11.25
N GLY A 142 2.66 -32.71 11.90
CA GLY A 142 3.40 -33.06 13.10
C GLY A 142 3.23 -31.97 14.17
N ASN A 143 4.36 -31.44 14.67
CA ASN A 143 4.37 -30.36 15.65
C ASN A 143 4.41 -28.95 15.03
N GLN A 144 4.54 -28.85 13.70
CA GLN A 144 4.75 -27.58 13.02
C GLN A 144 3.39 -26.94 12.65
N PRO A 145 3.07 -25.72 13.15
CA PRO A 145 1.89 -24.99 12.71
C PRO A 145 2.06 -24.50 11.27
N ILE A 146 0.98 -24.57 10.51
CA ILE A 146 0.86 -24.07 9.14
C ILE A 146 -0.41 -23.24 9.04
N VAL A 147 -0.30 -22.11 8.35
CA VAL A 147 -1.44 -21.24 8.04
C VAL A 147 -1.57 -21.14 6.53
N LEU A 148 -2.74 -21.55 6.02
CA LEU A 148 -3.14 -21.33 4.64
C LEU A 148 -4.08 -20.12 4.59
N THR A 149 -3.81 -19.16 3.71
CA THR A 149 -4.64 -17.98 3.54
C THR A 149 -4.97 -17.78 2.06
N GLY A 150 -6.26 -17.82 1.72
CA GLY A 150 -6.76 -17.41 0.42
C GLY A 150 -7.24 -15.97 0.46
N VAL A 151 -6.87 -15.19 -0.54
CA VAL A 151 -7.38 -13.83 -0.76
C VAL A 151 -7.97 -13.78 -2.15
N ASN A 152 -9.25 -13.46 -2.24
CA ASN A 152 -9.89 -13.10 -3.51
C ASN A 152 -10.03 -11.57 -3.54
N MET A 153 -9.76 -10.97 -4.70
CA MET A 153 -9.89 -9.54 -4.91
C MET A 153 -10.63 -9.29 -6.21
N THR A 154 -11.69 -8.49 -6.15
CA THR A 154 -12.39 -8.01 -7.34
C THR A 154 -12.19 -6.51 -7.48
N ALA A 155 -12.18 -6.02 -8.71
CA ALA A 155 -11.81 -4.64 -8.96
C ALA A 155 -12.47 -4.06 -10.22
N GLY A 156 -12.84 -2.79 -10.20
CA GLY A 156 -13.53 -2.12 -11.30
C GLY A 156 -13.64 -0.61 -11.07
N ASN A 157 -14.12 0.11 -12.09
CA ASN A 157 -14.39 1.56 -11.95
C ASN A 157 -15.47 1.82 -10.88
N GLU A 158 -16.39 0.86 -10.74
CA GLU A 158 -17.46 0.83 -9.73
C GLU A 158 -17.34 -0.46 -8.91
N PHE A 159 -17.75 -0.44 -7.64
CA PHE A 159 -17.60 -1.62 -6.77
C PHE A 159 -18.60 -2.75 -7.09
N TRP A 160 -19.75 -2.42 -7.70
CA TRP A 160 -20.80 -3.39 -8.06
C TRP A 160 -20.64 -3.98 -9.46
N SER A 161 -19.74 -3.43 -10.28
CA SER A 161 -19.43 -3.94 -11.63
C SER A 161 -17.93 -4.21 -11.75
N PRO A 162 -17.42 -5.28 -11.11
CA PRO A 162 -16.00 -5.62 -11.19
C PRO A 162 -15.63 -6.04 -12.60
N LYS A 163 -14.57 -5.44 -13.12
CA LYS A 163 -13.97 -5.77 -14.42
C LYS A 163 -12.77 -6.71 -14.30
N GLN A 164 -12.27 -6.90 -13.08
CA GLN A 164 -11.12 -7.75 -12.79
C GLN A 164 -11.36 -8.64 -11.58
N VAL A 165 -10.94 -9.90 -11.68
CA VAL A 165 -10.88 -10.86 -10.57
C VAL A 165 -9.45 -11.39 -10.44
N THR A 166 -8.85 -11.19 -9.27
CA THR A 166 -7.51 -11.71 -8.95
C THR A 166 -7.54 -12.48 -7.65
N GLY A 167 -6.62 -13.42 -7.50
CA GLY A 167 -6.51 -14.25 -6.31
C GLY A 167 -5.08 -14.36 -5.82
N VAL A 168 -4.91 -14.66 -4.54
CA VAL A 168 -3.64 -15.03 -3.94
C VAL A 168 -3.86 -16.16 -2.95
N LEU A 169 -3.05 -17.22 -3.02
CA LEU A 169 -2.94 -18.24 -1.99
C LEU A 169 -1.60 -18.06 -1.28
N ILE A 170 -1.63 -17.93 0.04
CA ILE A 170 -0.46 -17.73 0.89
C ILE A 170 -0.36 -18.91 1.84
N THR A 171 0.73 -19.65 1.74
CA THR A 171 1.08 -20.67 2.74
C THR A 171 2.14 -20.10 3.64
N SER A 172 1.97 -20.20 4.95
CA SER A 172 2.87 -19.63 5.96
C SER A 172 3.21 -20.66 7.03
N PHE A 173 4.50 -20.69 7.39
CA PHE A 173 5.12 -21.61 8.34
C PHE A 173 5.77 -20.76 9.45
N PRO A 174 5.04 -20.50 10.56
CA PRO A 174 5.59 -19.79 11.69
C PRO A 174 6.66 -20.64 12.38
N LEU A 175 7.92 -20.21 12.30
CA LEU A 175 9.06 -20.92 12.90
C LEU A 175 9.36 -20.42 14.31
N ARG A 176 9.16 -19.13 14.55
CA ARG A 176 9.39 -18.50 15.85
C ARG A 176 8.28 -17.51 16.15
N ASN A 177 7.72 -17.58 17.36
CA ASN A 177 6.70 -16.64 17.81
C ASN A 177 6.90 -16.36 19.31
N THR A 178 7.63 -15.30 19.62
CA THR A 178 7.93 -14.85 20.98
C THR A 178 7.41 -13.42 21.18
N THR A 179 7.38 -12.92 22.41
CA THR A 179 6.98 -11.53 22.69
C THR A 179 7.88 -10.49 21.98
N ASN A 180 9.15 -10.82 21.77
CA ASN A 180 10.16 -9.92 21.20
C ASN A 180 10.48 -10.19 19.72
N SER A 181 10.06 -11.32 19.17
CA SER A 181 10.41 -11.67 17.78
C SER A 181 9.47 -12.69 17.17
N THR A 182 9.21 -12.53 15.87
CA THR A 182 8.47 -13.48 15.04
C THR A 182 9.26 -13.77 13.78
N LEU A 183 9.30 -15.04 13.37
CA LEU A 183 9.86 -15.48 12.08
C LEU A 183 8.88 -16.45 11.44
N THR A 184 8.50 -16.16 10.21
CA THR A 184 7.60 -16.97 9.39
C THR A 184 8.17 -17.08 7.99
N LEU A 185 8.30 -18.29 7.48
CA LEU A 185 8.56 -18.54 6.06
C LEU A 185 7.23 -18.72 5.35
N GLY A 186 7.15 -18.34 4.09
CA GLY A 186 5.92 -18.54 3.32
C GLY A 186 6.14 -18.59 1.83
N LEU A 187 5.08 -18.99 1.14
CA LEU A 187 5.00 -19.00 -0.31
C LEU A 187 3.71 -18.31 -0.72
N ILE A 188 3.83 -17.30 -1.57
CA ILE A 188 2.70 -16.64 -2.22
C ILE A 188 2.54 -17.25 -3.60
N LEU A 189 1.34 -17.71 -3.90
CA LEU A 189 0.91 -18.14 -5.23
C LEU A 189 -0.11 -17.12 -5.72
N ALA A 190 0.29 -16.24 -6.63
CA ALA A 190 -0.61 -15.25 -7.21
C ALA A 190 -1.35 -15.85 -8.42
N PHE A 191 -2.65 -15.58 -8.50
CA PHE A 191 -3.55 -15.92 -9.60
C PHE A 191 -3.95 -14.61 -10.29
N PRO A 192 -3.18 -14.14 -11.28
CA PRO A 192 -3.63 -13.04 -12.12
C PRO A 192 -4.70 -13.59 -13.06
N GLU A 193 -5.74 -12.79 -13.31
CA GLU A 193 -6.98 -13.16 -14.01
C GLU A 193 -6.82 -13.97 -15.31
N TYR A 194 -5.67 -13.89 -15.99
CA TYR A 194 -5.41 -14.56 -17.27
C TYR A 194 -3.96 -15.08 -17.43
N LYS A 195 -3.29 -15.51 -16.35
CA LYS A 195 -1.83 -15.75 -16.37
C LYS A 195 -1.38 -16.96 -15.57
N SER A 196 -0.19 -17.45 -15.90
CA SER A 196 0.51 -18.50 -15.16
C SER A 196 0.72 -18.12 -13.70
N LEU A 197 0.61 -19.13 -12.83
CA LEU A 197 0.86 -19.02 -11.40
C LEU A 197 2.29 -18.51 -11.14
N ILE A 198 2.44 -17.44 -10.36
CA ILE A 198 3.76 -16.92 -9.99
C ILE A 198 4.04 -17.30 -8.53
N PRO A 199 4.95 -18.25 -8.27
CA PRO A 199 5.42 -18.53 -6.92
C PRO A 199 6.39 -17.44 -6.48
N VAL A 200 6.10 -16.83 -5.34
CA VAL A 200 6.96 -15.83 -4.70
C VAL A 200 7.29 -16.32 -3.29
N PRO A 201 8.54 -16.74 -3.03
CA PRO A 201 8.97 -17.07 -1.68
C PRO A 201 8.92 -15.80 -0.82
N THR A 202 8.55 -15.98 0.44
CA THR A 202 8.39 -14.87 1.38
C THR A 202 9.01 -15.18 2.72
N ILE A 203 9.60 -14.15 3.30
CA ILE A 203 10.18 -14.18 4.64
C ILE A 203 9.55 -13.04 5.42
N ILE A 204 8.86 -13.37 6.50
CA ILE A 204 8.28 -12.41 7.43
C ILE A 204 9.07 -12.49 8.72
N TYR A 205 9.73 -11.39 9.08
CA TYR A 205 10.52 -11.29 10.29
C TYR A 205 10.22 -9.98 10.99
N ALA A 206 9.85 -10.07 12.26
CA ALA A 206 9.74 -8.89 13.10
C ALA A 206 10.54 -9.09 14.38
N LYS A 207 11.20 -8.04 14.84
CA LYS A 207 12.01 -8.07 16.06
C LYS A 207 12.00 -6.73 16.77
N LYS A 208 11.82 -6.79 18.08
CA LYS A 208 12.08 -5.70 19.00
C LYS A 208 13.59 -5.57 19.18
N LEU A 209 14.16 -4.48 18.66
CA LEU A 209 15.59 -4.18 18.80
C LEU A 209 15.87 -3.52 20.16
N ARG A 210 14.94 -2.65 20.59
CA ARG A 210 14.88 -2.00 21.91
C ARG A 210 13.42 -1.84 22.32
N SER A 211 13.15 -1.38 23.54
CA SER A 211 11.79 -1.10 24.02
C SER A 211 10.99 -0.19 23.08
N ASP A 212 11.67 0.76 22.44
CA ASP A 212 11.12 1.80 21.59
C ASP A 212 11.41 1.59 20.09
N LEU A 213 12.14 0.56 19.70
CA LEU A 213 12.64 0.39 18.34
C LEU A 213 12.38 -1.02 17.82
N MET A 214 11.73 -1.09 16.65
CA MET A 214 11.22 -2.34 16.08
C MET A 214 11.56 -2.44 14.62
N LEU A 215 12.00 -3.63 14.21
CA LEU A 215 12.19 -4.03 12.82
C LEU A 215 10.99 -4.87 12.38
N ASP A 216 10.43 -4.55 11.22
CA ASP A 216 9.38 -5.32 10.56
C ASP A 216 9.75 -5.53 9.08
N MET A 217 9.95 -6.78 8.69
CA MET A 217 10.32 -7.19 7.35
C MET A 217 9.29 -8.19 6.83
N TYR A 218 8.79 -7.94 5.63
CA TYR A 218 8.01 -8.89 4.84
C TYR A 218 8.57 -8.88 3.43
N LEU A 219 9.58 -9.71 3.15
CA LEU A 219 10.24 -9.73 1.86
C LEU A 219 9.44 -10.55 0.82
N PRO A 220 9.35 -10.07 -0.45
CA PRO A 220 9.97 -8.85 -0.99
C PRO A 220 9.11 -7.58 -0.87
N LEU A 221 8.01 -7.62 -0.12
CA LEU A 221 7.01 -6.54 -0.05
C LEU A 221 7.48 -5.29 0.69
N HIS A 222 8.12 -5.40 1.85
CA HIS A 222 8.65 -4.25 2.58
C HIS A 222 9.68 -4.64 3.65
N ALA A 223 10.46 -3.65 4.06
CA ALA A 223 11.26 -3.67 5.27
C ALA A 223 11.21 -2.28 5.90
N LYS A 224 10.79 -2.18 7.16
CA LYS A 224 10.64 -0.91 7.87
C LYS A 224 11.17 -1.00 9.30
N LEU A 225 11.64 0.14 9.78
CA LEU A 225 12.02 0.39 11.15
C LEU A 225 10.98 1.33 11.75
N GLN A 226 10.44 0.97 12.92
CA GLN A 226 9.47 1.78 13.65
C GLN A 226 10.07 2.16 15.01
N TYR A 227 10.17 3.46 15.25
CA TYR A 227 10.54 4.06 16.52
C TYR A 227 9.31 4.63 17.21
N ILE A 228 9.03 4.21 18.44
CA ILE A 228 7.90 4.63 19.25
C ILE A 228 8.42 5.60 20.29
N SER A 229 8.18 6.89 20.07
CA SER A 229 8.61 7.92 21.01
C SER A 229 7.76 7.91 22.28
N ASN A 230 6.46 7.68 22.15
CA ASN A 230 5.51 7.45 23.25
C ASN A 230 4.26 6.74 22.71
N GLU A 231 3.26 6.50 23.57
CA GLU A 231 2.00 5.86 23.19
C GLU A 231 1.23 6.55 22.04
N ASN A 232 1.49 7.84 21.83
CA ASN A 232 0.78 8.67 20.87
C ASN A 232 1.60 8.98 19.61
N ARG A 233 2.88 8.60 19.56
CA ARG A 233 3.81 9.05 18.51
C ARG A 233 4.70 7.92 18.04
N SER A 234 4.74 7.71 16.73
CA SER A 234 5.73 6.82 16.12
C SER A 234 6.32 7.41 14.85
N PHE A 235 7.60 7.14 14.65
CA PHE A 235 8.35 7.43 13.43
C PHE A 235 8.62 6.11 12.73
N ILE A 236 8.37 6.05 11.43
CA ILE A 236 8.54 4.84 10.63
C ILE A 236 9.38 5.20 9.42
N CYS A 237 10.41 4.44 9.12
CA CYS A 237 11.14 4.58 7.86
C CYS A 237 11.43 3.23 7.24
N GLY A 238 11.62 3.18 5.93
CA GLY A 238 11.93 1.92 5.28
C GLY A 238 11.77 1.93 3.77
N VAL A 239 11.68 0.73 3.24
CA VAL A 239 11.43 0.42 1.84
C VAL A 239 10.14 -0.37 1.70
N LYS A 240 9.34 -0.04 0.69
CA LYS A 240 8.14 -0.82 0.31
C LYS A 240 8.06 -1.01 -1.19
N LEU A 241 7.63 -2.19 -1.60
CA LEU A 241 7.27 -2.49 -2.97
C LEU A 241 5.85 -1.98 -3.20
N ASP A 242 5.71 -0.95 -4.02
CA ASP A 242 4.44 -0.42 -4.45
C ASP A 242 4.10 -1.00 -5.82
N LYS A 243 3.02 -1.79 -5.86
CA LYS A 243 2.36 -2.12 -7.13
C LYS A 243 1.36 -0.99 -7.43
N ASN A 244 1.86 0.08 -8.03
CA ASN A 244 1.00 1.13 -8.57
C ASN A 244 0.41 0.63 -9.88
N ASN A 245 -0.84 0.21 -9.81
CA ASN A 245 -1.71 0.16 -10.97
C ASN A 245 -2.48 1.49 -10.97
N PRO A 246 -2.05 2.53 -11.69
CA PRO A 246 -2.98 3.59 -12.05
C PRO A 246 -4.22 2.95 -12.69
N PRO A 247 -5.39 3.60 -12.56
CA PRO A 247 -6.64 3.08 -13.10
C PRO A 247 -6.52 2.84 -14.60
N GLN A 248 -7.29 1.87 -15.09
CA GLN A 248 -7.38 1.53 -16.50
C GLN A 248 -7.65 2.80 -17.31
N TYR A 249 -6.74 3.15 -18.22
CA TYR A 249 -6.97 4.28 -19.11
C TYR A 249 -7.77 3.74 -20.30
N GLN A 250 -9.04 4.10 -20.37
CA GLN A 250 -9.78 4.00 -21.62
C GLN A 250 -9.28 5.13 -22.53
N LEU A 251 -8.41 4.78 -23.47
CA LEU A 251 -8.03 5.71 -24.54
C LEU A 251 -9.21 5.80 -25.51
N ASN A 252 -9.59 7.03 -25.86
CA ASN A 252 -10.82 7.29 -26.61
C ASN A 252 -10.74 6.79 -28.06
N LYS A 253 -11.90 6.41 -28.61
CA LYS A 253 -12.19 5.62 -29.84
C LYS A 253 -11.56 6.06 -31.18
N ASN A 254 -10.87 7.20 -31.23
CA ASN A 254 -10.41 7.81 -32.49
C ASN A 254 -9.10 7.22 -33.04
N TYR A 255 -8.47 6.33 -32.29
CA TYR A 255 -7.29 5.60 -32.70
C TYR A 255 -7.60 4.12 -32.48
N ASN A 256 -7.36 3.25 -33.48
CA ASN A 256 -7.54 1.79 -33.44
C ASN A 256 -6.71 1.11 -32.33
N ILE A 257 -6.97 1.46 -31.08
CA ILE A 257 -6.30 1.04 -29.87
C ILE A 257 -7.40 0.35 -29.06
N SER A 258 -7.20 -0.93 -28.76
CA SER A 258 -8.19 -1.75 -28.05
C SER A 258 -8.62 -1.07 -26.74
N GLU A 259 -9.90 -1.18 -26.38
CA GLU A 259 -10.54 -0.51 -25.22
C GLU A 259 -9.98 -0.95 -23.84
N ASN A 260 -8.89 -1.73 -23.81
CA ASN A 260 -8.41 -2.48 -22.66
C ASN A 260 -6.91 -2.28 -22.38
N ILE A 261 -6.35 -1.08 -22.55
CA ILE A 261 -4.93 -0.83 -22.24
C ILE A 261 -4.69 -0.42 -20.78
N GLU A 262 -3.69 -1.04 -20.16
CA GLU A 262 -3.29 -0.79 -18.77
C GLU A 262 -1.81 -0.38 -18.65
N LEU A 263 -1.57 0.65 -17.84
CA LEU A 263 -0.24 1.01 -17.37
C LEU A 263 0.08 0.24 -16.08
N LYS A 264 0.94 -0.77 -16.19
CA LYS A 264 1.41 -1.61 -15.07
C LYS A 264 2.79 -1.17 -14.66
N SER A 265 2.95 -0.69 -13.43
CA SER A 265 4.24 -0.25 -12.92
C SER A 265 4.65 -1.00 -11.66
N LEU A 266 5.88 -1.50 -11.65
CA LEU A 266 6.54 -2.04 -10.47
C LEU A 266 7.47 -0.98 -9.91
N SER A 267 7.26 -0.59 -8.66
CA SER A 267 8.08 0.43 -8.01
C SER A 267 8.51 0.06 -6.61
N PHE A 268 9.68 0.54 -6.21
CA PHE A 268 10.14 0.55 -4.83
C PHE A 268 10.07 1.97 -4.29
N SER A 269 9.61 2.12 -3.07
CA SER A 269 9.52 3.40 -2.40
C SER A 269 10.37 3.38 -1.14
N LEU A 270 11.34 4.28 -1.06
CA LEU A 270 12.00 4.68 0.18
C LEU A 270 11.12 5.71 0.87
N PHE A 271 10.86 5.58 2.17
CA PHE A 271 9.93 6.46 2.86
C PHE A 271 10.30 6.74 4.32
N GLY A 272 9.83 7.87 4.80
CA GLY A 272 9.75 8.25 6.20
C GLY A 272 8.33 8.71 6.52
N SER A 273 7.79 8.28 7.65
CA SER A 273 6.43 8.53 8.10
C SER A 273 6.39 8.86 9.58
N TYR A 274 5.46 9.72 9.97
CA TYR A 274 5.17 10.09 11.34
C TYR A 274 3.69 9.82 11.60
N GLU A 275 3.38 9.01 12.62
CA GLU A 275 2.02 8.75 13.08
C GLU A 275 1.78 9.46 14.43
N TYR A 276 0.63 10.14 14.55
CA TYR A 276 0.18 10.81 15.76
C TYR A 276 -1.23 10.32 16.16
N HIS A 277 -1.38 9.87 17.39
CA HIS A 277 -2.67 9.53 17.99
C HIS A 277 -3.39 10.79 18.42
N ILE A 278 -4.60 11.01 17.89
CA ILE A 278 -5.41 12.19 18.19
C ILE A 278 -6.26 11.92 19.42
N SER A 279 -7.17 10.95 19.33
CA SER A 279 -8.06 10.56 20.42
C SER A 279 -8.78 9.24 20.10
N GLY A 280 -9.15 8.50 21.14
CA GLY A 280 -10.03 7.33 21.01
C GLY A 280 -9.40 6.17 20.21
N LEU A 281 -9.75 6.08 18.93
CA LEU A 281 -9.22 5.13 17.94
C LEU A 281 -8.59 5.86 16.74
N PHE A 282 -8.59 7.19 16.73
CA PHE A 282 -8.20 8.02 15.60
C PHE A 282 -6.72 8.38 15.65
N TRP A 283 -6.07 8.16 14.52
CA TRP A 283 -4.69 8.51 14.28
C TRP A 283 -4.61 9.35 13.02
N MET A 284 -3.59 10.21 12.95
CA MET A 284 -3.17 10.86 11.72
C MET A 284 -1.76 10.45 11.36
N PHE A 285 -1.39 10.61 10.11
CA PHE A 285 -0.02 10.44 9.67
C PHE A 285 0.36 11.40 8.56
N GLY A 286 1.66 11.66 8.47
CA GLY A 286 2.30 12.25 7.30
C GLY A 286 3.44 11.35 6.86
N GLU A 287 3.54 11.06 5.57
CA GLU A 287 4.63 10.28 4.98
C GLU A 287 5.22 11.03 3.79
N VAL A 288 6.53 10.98 3.64
CA VAL A 288 7.25 11.47 2.46
C VAL A 288 8.18 10.39 1.97
N GLY A 289 8.43 10.38 0.67
CA GLY A 289 9.30 9.37 0.11
C GLY A 289 9.76 9.62 -1.31
N TYR A 290 10.64 8.74 -1.72
CA TYR A 290 11.19 8.67 -3.05
C TYR A 290 10.83 7.31 -3.66
N ARG A 291 10.19 7.34 -4.83
CA ARG A 291 9.72 6.18 -5.56
C ARG A 291 10.60 5.97 -6.78
N TYR A 292 11.09 4.75 -6.93
CA TYR A 292 11.85 4.29 -8.08
C TYR A 292 11.03 3.23 -8.84
N PHE A 293 10.65 3.54 -10.07
CA PHE A 293 9.94 2.65 -10.97
C PHE A 293 10.95 1.77 -11.72
N VAL A 294 10.98 0.49 -11.36
CA VAL A 294 11.86 -0.52 -11.98
C VAL A 294 11.43 -0.75 -13.42
N ASN A 295 10.12 -0.89 -13.62
CA ASN A 295 9.53 -1.01 -14.94
C ASN A 295 8.11 -0.42 -14.95
N SER A 296 7.76 0.11 -16.12
CA SER A 296 6.41 0.53 -16.45
C SER A 296 6.07 -0.04 -17.82
N LYS A 297 4.98 -0.78 -17.92
CA LYS A 297 4.54 -1.43 -19.16
C LYS A 297 3.15 -0.95 -19.50
N ILE A 298 2.94 -0.65 -20.77
CA ILE A 298 1.62 -0.43 -21.36
C ILE A 298 1.29 -1.69 -22.13
N ALA A 299 0.23 -2.38 -21.71
CA ALA A 299 -0.17 -3.66 -22.29
C ALA A 299 -1.70 -3.81 -22.25
N GLU A 300 -2.24 -4.62 -23.14
CA GLU A 300 -3.64 -5.04 -23.05
C GLU A 300 -3.91 -5.78 -21.75
N SER A 301 -5.09 -5.56 -21.18
CA SER A 301 -5.53 -6.11 -19.90
C SER A 301 -5.53 -7.64 -19.92
N SER A 302 -5.95 -8.24 -21.04
CA SER A 302 -6.01 -9.67 -21.32
C SER A 302 -4.70 -10.28 -21.87
N GLY A 303 -3.69 -9.45 -22.16
CA GLY A 303 -2.43 -9.90 -22.75
C GLY A 303 -1.50 -10.65 -21.76
N SER A 304 -0.66 -11.53 -22.30
CA SER A 304 0.42 -12.24 -21.56
C SER A 304 1.36 -11.28 -20.81
N LEU A 305 2.07 -11.76 -19.77
CA LEU A 305 3.09 -10.97 -19.03
C LEU A 305 4.28 -10.53 -19.90
N SER A 306 4.53 -11.26 -20.98
CA SER A 306 5.57 -10.96 -21.97
C SER A 306 5.08 -10.02 -23.08
N SER A 307 3.77 -9.85 -23.26
CA SER A 307 3.24 -8.88 -24.21
C SER A 307 3.26 -7.48 -23.58
N TYR A 308 3.84 -6.54 -24.32
CA TYR A 308 3.82 -5.13 -24.03
C TYR A 308 3.75 -4.39 -25.36
N SER A 309 2.91 -3.36 -25.41
CA SER A 309 2.89 -2.40 -26.51
C SER A 309 4.04 -1.42 -26.32
N TYR A 310 4.25 -0.97 -25.07
CA TYR A 310 5.36 -0.10 -24.71
C TYR A 310 5.96 -0.46 -23.36
N ILE A 311 7.27 -0.25 -23.22
CA ILE A 311 8.00 -0.39 -21.97
C ILE A 311 8.81 0.86 -21.66
N SER A 312 8.81 1.24 -20.39
CA SER A 312 9.73 2.21 -19.82
C SER A 312 10.50 1.55 -18.68
N LYS A 313 11.76 1.95 -18.54
CA LYS A 313 12.66 1.51 -17.47
C LYS A 313 13.14 2.75 -16.72
N ASN A 314 13.25 2.60 -15.41
CA ASN A 314 13.98 3.52 -14.53
C ASN A 314 13.47 4.96 -14.59
N THR A 315 12.27 5.16 -14.04
CA THR A 315 11.78 6.51 -13.71
C THR A 315 11.65 6.65 -12.22
N ASP A 316 11.48 7.88 -11.75
CA ASP A 316 11.42 8.18 -10.33
C ASP A 316 10.38 9.27 -10.03
N ALA A 317 10.00 9.37 -8.76
CA ALA A 317 9.08 10.37 -8.26
C ALA A 317 9.32 10.65 -6.79
N PHE A 318 9.31 11.93 -6.42
CA PHE A 318 9.02 12.31 -5.04
C PHE A 318 7.52 12.25 -4.78
N TYR A 319 7.15 11.79 -3.59
CA TYR A 319 5.76 11.78 -3.15
C TYR A 319 5.62 12.15 -1.68
N GLY A 320 4.43 12.64 -1.34
CA GLY A 320 3.99 12.92 0.01
C GLY A 320 2.57 12.39 0.21
N ASN A 321 2.28 11.90 1.40
CA ASN A 321 1.00 11.37 1.82
C ASN A 321 0.60 12.03 3.14
N ILE A 322 -0.68 12.34 3.29
CA ILE A 322 -1.27 12.74 4.57
C ILE A 322 -2.59 12.02 4.72
N GLY A 323 -2.89 11.57 5.94
CA GLY A 323 -4.11 10.83 6.15
C GLY A 323 -4.50 10.65 7.60
N ILE A 324 -5.66 10.06 7.78
CA ILE A 324 -6.23 9.64 9.06
C ILE A 324 -6.60 8.17 9.00
N PHE A 325 -6.43 7.45 10.10
CA PHE A 325 -6.84 6.06 10.18
C PHE A 325 -7.39 5.71 11.56
N ILE A 326 -8.24 4.68 11.57
CA ILE A 326 -8.84 4.13 12.78
C ILE A 326 -8.10 2.85 13.16
N ARG A 327 -7.47 2.86 14.33
CA ARG A 327 -6.71 1.74 14.91
C ARG A 327 -6.82 1.80 16.44
N PRO A 328 -7.03 0.66 17.13
CA PRO A 328 -6.91 0.60 18.58
C PRO A 328 -5.57 1.14 19.09
N THR A 329 -5.55 1.72 20.28
CA THR A 329 -4.27 2.00 20.95
C THR A 329 -3.64 0.69 21.43
N PHE A 330 -2.31 0.66 21.54
CA PHE A 330 -1.59 -0.52 22.05
C PHE A 330 -2.09 -0.94 23.44
N GLN A 331 -2.37 0.03 24.32
CA GLN A 331 -2.92 -0.23 25.66
C GLN A 331 -4.30 -0.90 25.61
N LYS A 332 -5.25 -0.36 24.82
CA LYS A 332 -6.58 -0.97 24.65
C LYS A 332 -6.49 -2.38 24.06
N ALA A 333 -5.59 -2.58 23.10
CA ALA A 333 -5.36 -3.89 22.51
C ALA A 333 -4.80 -4.90 23.53
N MET A 334 -3.87 -4.48 24.40
CA MET A 334 -3.34 -5.32 25.48
C MET A 334 -4.41 -5.69 26.50
N SER A 335 -5.21 -4.74 26.97
CA SER A 335 -6.30 -5.01 27.92
C SER A 335 -7.29 -6.04 27.38
N ALA A 336 -7.67 -5.92 26.10
CA ALA A 336 -8.54 -6.89 25.44
C ALA A 336 -7.90 -8.28 25.27
N MET A 337 -6.57 -8.36 25.10
CA MET A 337 -5.87 -9.65 25.04
C MET A 337 -5.82 -10.34 26.40
N ASN A 338 -5.60 -9.60 27.48
CA ASN A 338 -5.54 -10.15 28.83
C ASN A 338 -6.91 -10.63 29.30
N ALA A 339 -7.98 -9.89 28.99
CA ALA A 339 -9.35 -10.28 29.29
C ALA A 339 -9.83 -11.57 28.60
N ARG A 340 -9.13 -12.06 27.56
CA ARG A 340 -9.43 -13.33 26.87
C ARG A 340 -8.64 -14.52 27.41
N LYS A 341 -7.66 -14.29 28.29
CA LYS A 341 -6.86 -15.34 28.93
C LYS A 341 -7.45 -15.78 30.27
N ASN A 342 -8.24 -14.91 30.88
CA ASN A 342 -9.12 -15.22 32.01
C ASN A 342 -10.48 -15.65 31.47
#